data_AF-H3H2W1-F1
#
_entry.id   AF-H3H2W1-F1
#
_cell.length_a   1.000
_cell.length_b   1.000
_cell.length_c   1.000
_cell.angle_alpha   90.00
_cell.angle_beta   90.00
_cell.angle_gamma   90.00
#
_symmetry.space_group_name_H-M   'P 1'
#
loop_
_entity.id
_entity.type
_entity.pdbx_description
1 polymer ?
#
loop_
_entity_poly.entity_id
_entity_poly.type
_entity_poly.pdbx_seq_one_letter_code
_entity_poly.pdbx_strand_id
1 'polypeptide(L)'
;MTVKTPPTQRRSTATRLAGKDIAGVSRVVAQSELDRIKQRAVILTDAAARQLKLERDAQQTASRHESEERKRRMMEKELEVRARREQSAVEMELEADRKALLTGNEVVNNPHLESLRKINSLAMAATGYQLCDALKEHQRERQIIESQYNNIHDNIMERERRRDIQKRKDDEVVAHAKRMEARQVLEEQIADRHKKTIREEEAKAIEAQKILKTYKQYEVEEQRKLEHQREKQKESMRQVAQTNDRIKQMKEEMILREKKEEMVAAAYLRKKALEEEAKLQEEARIRKSKELRTAKLRAQQEKAQDKQAIQDEFRAKKAYEETEKNTRLKEKRDKEKKIALMQSILHDRKKQEAFHAEQAQHTRALDANMDRLGQLQVEREYQRHKAVEAAAKEREANHGDLLLQQIDSNEQRRVKSKMFEQNDAKFLKKKALKESILAEKVRVDTLQRLQKRGVPEEYLRELSRMHIDESNA
;
A
#
# COMPACT_ATOMS: atom_id res chain seq x y z
N MET A 1 27.21 51.56 33.95
CA MET A 1 27.41 51.77 35.39
C MET A 1 28.89 51.86 35.71
N THR A 2 29.24 52.54 36.80
CA THR A 2 30.58 52.94 37.24
C THR A 2 31.63 51.82 37.27
N VAL A 3 32.73 52.01 36.53
CA VAL A 3 33.95 51.19 36.67
C VAL A 3 34.71 51.64 37.91
N LYS A 4 34.82 50.79 38.93
CA LYS A 4 35.64 51.05 40.13
C LYS A 4 37.10 50.68 39.85
N THR A 5 37.95 51.68 39.71
CA THR A 5 39.41 51.53 39.73
C THR A 5 39.92 51.25 41.16
N PRO A 6 40.97 50.44 41.34
CA PRO A 6 41.62 50.27 42.65
C PRO A 6 42.49 51.49 43.00
N PRO A 7 42.67 51.82 44.29
CA PRO A 7 43.41 53.01 44.70
C PRO A 7 44.92 52.86 44.50
N THR A 8 45.54 53.91 43.96
CA THR A 8 46.99 54.04 43.82
C THR A 8 47.68 54.11 45.19
N GLN A 9 48.59 53.17 45.45
CA GLN A 9 49.45 53.22 46.62
C GLN A 9 50.42 54.41 46.51
N ARG A 10 50.37 55.33 47.48
CA ARG A 10 51.30 56.46 47.56
C ARG A 10 52.71 55.94 47.84
N ARG A 11 53.67 56.24 46.95
CA ARG A 11 55.11 56.07 47.24
C ARG A 11 55.51 57.06 48.34
N SER A 12 55.85 56.57 49.52
CA SER A 12 56.47 57.39 50.57
C SER A 12 57.96 57.59 50.28
N THR A 13 58.33 58.78 49.86
CA THR A 13 59.74 59.21 49.76
C THR A 13 60.33 59.40 51.15
N ALA A 14 61.13 58.44 51.62
CA ALA A 14 61.89 58.56 52.86
C ALA A 14 63.23 59.25 52.58
N THR A 15 63.24 60.59 52.68
CA THR A 15 64.47 61.39 52.59
C THR A 15 65.34 61.19 53.83
N ARG A 16 66.67 61.26 53.66
CA ARG A 16 67.64 61.15 54.76
C ARG A 16 67.48 62.30 55.75
N LEU A 17 67.38 62.00 57.04
CA LEU A 17 67.91 62.85 58.12
C LEU A 17 68.60 61.96 59.14
N ALA A 18 69.87 62.26 59.41
CA ALA A 18 70.67 61.61 60.43
C ALA A 18 70.62 62.41 61.75
N GLY A 19 70.79 61.70 62.87
CA GLY A 19 71.29 62.25 64.13
C GLY A 19 70.57 63.46 64.73
N LYS A 20 69.53 63.20 65.54
CA LYS A 20 69.14 64.11 66.61
C LYS A 20 68.56 63.34 67.80
N ASP A 21 69.26 63.45 68.93
CA ASP A 21 68.82 63.34 70.32
C ASP A 21 67.98 62.11 70.75
N ILE A 22 68.68 61.04 71.16
CA ILE A 22 68.13 60.02 72.06
C ILE A 22 68.55 60.37 73.50
N ALA A 23 67.74 61.18 74.17
CA ALA A 23 67.83 61.41 75.61
C ALA A 23 66.43 61.58 76.22
N GLY A 24 66.03 60.65 77.09
CA GLY A 24 65.06 60.95 78.15
C GLY A 24 63.55 60.87 77.86
N VAL A 25 63.06 60.14 76.83
CA VAL A 25 61.61 59.90 76.69
C VAL A 25 61.24 58.47 77.11
N SER A 26 60.68 58.33 78.32
CA SER A 26 60.06 57.09 78.80
C SER A 26 58.77 56.81 78.03
N ARG A 27 58.90 56.11 76.91
CA ARG A 27 57.75 55.68 76.10
C ARG A 27 57.20 54.39 76.71
N VAL A 28 56.06 54.49 77.39
CA VAL A 28 55.34 53.32 77.94
C VAL A 28 54.84 52.46 76.78
N VAL A 29 55.59 51.41 76.46
CA VAL A 29 55.23 50.44 75.42
C VAL A 29 54.05 49.63 75.93
N ALA A 30 52.93 49.64 75.21
CA ALA A 30 51.77 48.83 75.58
C ALA A 30 52.14 47.34 75.56
N GLN A 31 51.57 46.51 76.44
CA GLN A 31 51.91 45.07 76.51
C GLN A 31 51.77 44.38 75.14
N SER A 32 50.76 44.74 74.35
CA SER A 32 50.56 44.25 72.98
C SER A 32 51.63 44.66 71.98
N GLU A 33 52.28 45.82 72.16
CA GLU A 33 53.46 46.23 71.39
C GLU A 33 54.72 45.54 71.89
N LEU A 34 54.86 45.39 73.21
CA LEU A 34 55.99 44.73 73.86
C LEU A 34 56.04 43.24 73.46
N ASP A 35 54.90 42.57 73.40
CA ASP A 35 54.78 41.18 72.94
C ASP A 35 54.94 41.04 71.43
N ARG A 36 54.49 42.03 70.62
CA ARG A 36 54.84 42.10 69.19
C ARG A 36 56.34 42.26 68.96
N ILE A 37 57.02 43.05 69.80
CA ILE A 37 58.48 43.23 69.74
C ILE A 37 59.17 41.93 70.14
N LYS A 38 58.77 41.28 71.24
CA LYS A 38 59.27 39.95 71.63
C LYS A 38 59.10 38.92 70.51
N GLN A 39 57.90 38.80 69.93
CA GLN A 39 57.59 37.86 68.84
C GLN A 39 58.41 38.14 67.56
N ARG A 40 58.73 39.40 67.26
CA ARG A 40 59.61 39.78 66.14
C ARG A 40 61.11 39.66 66.44
N ALA A 41 61.49 39.68 67.71
CA ALA A 41 62.88 39.57 68.17
C ALA A 41 63.34 38.12 68.41
N VAL A 42 62.45 37.13 68.26
CA VAL A 42 62.85 35.71 68.27
C VAL A 42 63.72 35.44 67.04
N ILE A 43 64.99 35.14 67.28
CA ILE A 43 65.91 34.64 66.24
C ILE A 43 65.49 33.21 65.89
N LEU A 44 64.59 33.09 64.93
CA LEU A 44 64.18 31.80 64.37
C LEU A 44 65.37 31.15 63.65
N THR A 45 65.66 29.90 63.97
CA THR A 45 66.58 29.07 63.17
C THR A 45 65.97 28.85 61.77
N ASP A 46 66.82 28.68 60.76
CA ASP A 46 66.37 28.47 59.37
C ASP A 46 65.38 27.29 59.22
N ALA A 47 65.50 26.28 60.07
CA ALA A 47 64.56 25.15 60.13
C ALA A 47 63.16 25.60 60.60
N ALA A 48 63.08 26.35 61.70
CA ALA A 48 61.81 26.87 62.23
C ALA A 48 61.17 27.90 61.28
N ALA A 49 61.98 28.74 60.62
CA ALA A 49 61.50 29.67 59.61
C ALA A 49 60.92 28.98 58.36
N ARG A 50 61.45 27.81 57.98
CA ARG A 50 60.90 26.96 56.91
C ARG A 50 59.60 26.28 57.33
N GLN A 51 59.52 25.74 58.56
CA GLN A 51 58.28 25.13 59.07
C GLN A 51 57.13 26.15 59.15
N LEU A 52 57.37 27.34 59.71
CA LEU A 52 56.36 28.42 59.74
C LEU A 52 55.91 28.89 58.36
N LYS A 53 56.77 28.82 57.33
CA LYS A 53 56.36 29.05 55.94
C LYS A 53 55.46 27.93 55.43
N LEU A 54 55.87 26.67 55.60
CA LEU A 54 55.08 25.50 55.16
C LEU A 54 53.70 25.46 55.82
N GLU A 55 53.59 25.75 57.11
CA GLU A 55 52.31 25.84 57.82
C GLU A 55 51.43 26.98 57.31
N ARG A 56 52.02 28.16 57.06
CA ARG A 56 51.32 29.32 56.51
C ARG A 56 50.85 29.09 55.08
N ASP A 57 51.68 28.43 54.27
CA ASP A 57 51.35 28.05 52.90
C ASP A 57 50.27 26.96 52.89
N ALA A 58 50.31 25.99 53.81
CA ALA A 58 49.27 24.96 53.98
C ALA A 58 47.92 25.54 54.44
N GLN A 59 47.92 26.51 55.35
CA GLN A 59 46.69 27.25 55.72
C GLN A 59 46.17 28.09 54.54
N GLN A 60 47.06 28.65 53.73
CA GLN A 60 46.68 29.43 52.56
C GLN A 60 46.19 28.55 51.40
N THR A 61 46.68 27.32 51.22
CA THR A 61 46.12 26.36 50.26
C THR A 61 44.79 25.79 50.74
N ALA A 62 44.63 25.47 52.03
CA ALA A 62 43.36 25.01 52.59
C ALA A 62 42.24 26.06 52.41
N SER A 63 42.48 27.31 52.77
CA SER A 63 41.50 28.40 52.58
C SER A 63 41.22 28.72 51.10
N ARG A 64 42.18 28.51 50.20
CA ARG A 64 41.94 28.57 48.74
C ARG A 64 41.07 27.40 48.28
N HIS A 65 41.33 26.17 48.75
CA HIS A 65 40.55 24.98 48.42
C HIS A 65 39.08 25.14 48.82
N GLU A 66 38.78 25.61 50.04
CA GLU A 66 37.41 25.92 50.47
C GLU A 66 36.73 27.03 49.64
N SER A 67 37.49 27.96 49.08
CA SER A 67 37.00 29.01 48.19
C SER A 67 36.69 28.44 46.79
N GLU A 68 37.56 27.57 46.29
CA GLU A 68 37.40 26.87 45.01
C GLU A 68 36.25 25.86 45.04
N GLU A 69 36.07 25.11 46.12
CA GLU A 69 34.88 24.25 46.31
C GLU A 69 33.58 25.06 46.33
N ARG A 70 33.54 26.19 47.05
CA ARG A 70 32.36 27.07 47.06
C ARG A 70 32.06 27.62 45.66
N LYS A 71 33.10 27.95 44.88
CA LYS A 71 32.94 28.34 43.47
C LYS A 71 32.44 27.19 42.60
N ARG A 72 32.96 25.96 42.76
CA ARG A 72 32.49 24.77 42.03
C ARG A 72 31.00 24.51 42.31
N ARG A 73 30.59 24.49 43.59
CA ARG A 73 29.17 24.31 43.98
C ARG A 73 28.25 25.43 43.49
N MET A 74 28.76 26.66 43.35
CA MET A 74 28.03 27.77 42.70
C MET A 74 27.88 27.54 41.20
N MET A 75 28.95 27.15 40.50
CA MET A 75 28.94 26.85 39.06
C MET A 75 28.03 25.66 38.73
N GLU A 76 28.06 24.60 39.53
CA GLU A 76 27.17 23.43 39.40
C GLU A 76 25.69 23.86 39.50
N LYS A 77 25.33 24.63 40.53
CA LYS A 77 23.97 25.18 40.68
C LYS A 77 23.59 26.13 39.54
N GLU A 78 24.53 26.91 39.01
CA GLU A 78 24.26 27.78 37.87
C GLU A 78 24.01 26.96 36.59
N LEU A 79 24.77 25.87 36.37
CA LEU A 79 24.55 24.93 35.28
C LEU A 79 23.20 24.21 35.40
N GLU A 80 22.80 23.78 36.59
CA GLU A 80 21.47 23.21 36.84
C GLU A 80 20.34 24.22 36.55
N VAL A 81 20.49 25.47 36.99
CA VAL A 81 19.49 26.53 36.73
C VAL A 81 19.43 26.87 35.24
N ARG A 82 20.57 26.89 34.53
CA ARG A 82 20.61 27.05 33.07
C ARG A 82 19.92 25.88 32.37
N ALA A 83 20.23 24.64 32.75
CA ALA A 83 19.60 23.45 32.18
C ALA A 83 18.07 23.43 32.37
N ARG A 84 17.56 23.81 33.56
CA ARG A 84 16.12 23.94 33.81
C ARG A 84 15.47 25.07 32.98
N ARG A 85 16.17 26.19 32.78
CA ARG A 85 15.71 27.27 31.89
C ARG A 85 15.68 26.84 30.43
N GLU A 86 16.68 26.10 29.98
CA GLU A 86 16.71 25.50 28.63
C GLU A 86 15.57 24.50 28.44
N GLN A 87 15.31 23.61 29.40
CA GLN A 87 14.17 22.69 29.38
C GLN A 87 12.84 23.43 29.27
N SER A 88 12.60 24.42 30.15
CA SER A 88 11.38 25.22 30.14
C SER A 88 11.20 26.02 28.84
N ALA A 89 12.29 26.53 28.25
CA ALA A 89 12.24 27.20 26.95
C ALA A 89 11.88 26.22 25.81
N VAL A 90 12.41 24.99 25.82
CA VAL A 90 12.06 23.95 24.85
C VAL A 90 10.61 23.48 25.01
N GLU A 91 10.12 23.34 26.24
CA GLU A 91 8.70 23.03 26.50
C GLU A 91 7.77 24.13 25.98
N MET A 92 8.12 25.40 26.21
CA MET A 92 7.38 26.56 25.68
C MET A 92 7.38 26.61 24.14
N GLU A 93 8.52 26.28 23.49
CA GLU A 93 8.58 26.12 22.03
C GLU A 93 7.65 25.00 21.53
N LEU A 94 7.70 23.82 22.15
CA LEU A 94 6.87 22.67 21.78
C LEU A 94 5.38 22.91 22.05
N GLU A 95 5.03 23.67 23.09
CA GLU A 95 3.66 24.13 23.33
C GLU A 95 3.19 25.17 22.30
N ALA A 96 4.08 26.08 21.89
CA ALA A 96 3.80 27.01 20.81
C ALA A 96 3.58 26.25 19.50
N ASP A 97 4.42 25.26 19.18
CA ASP A 97 4.23 24.36 18.04
C ASP A 97 2.89 23.60 18.14
N ARG A 98 2.57 22.96 19.27
CA ARG A 98 1.27 22.27 19.48
C ARG A 98 0.08 23.16 19.11
N LYS A 99 0.15 24.45 19.46
CA LYS A 99 -0.89 25.45 19.14
C LYS A 99 -0.80 25.91 17.67
N ALA A 100 0.39 26.22 17.17
CA ALA A 100 0.65 26.83 15.86
C ALA A 100 0.60 25.87 14.67
N LEU A 101 0.86 24.55 14.86
CA LEU A 101 0.82 23.50 13.84
C LEU A 101 -0.63 23.21 13.37
N LEU A 102 -1.34 24.24 12.89
CA LEU A 102 -2.75 24.21 12.50
C LEU A 102 -2.94 24.79 11.09
N THR A 103 -1.99 24.56 10.20
CA THR A 103 -2.22 24.74 8.76
C THR A 103 -2.15 23.39 8.07
N GLY A 104 -3.20 23.03 7.32
CA GLY A 104 -3.29 21.73 6.64
C GLY A 104 -2.11 21.43 5.70
N ASN A 105 -1.40 22.47 5.29
CA ASN A 105 -0.11 22.43 4.60
C ASN A 105 0.90 21.50 5.27
N GLU A 106 0.99 21.48 6.60
CA GLU A 106 2.01 20.67 7.31
C GLU A 106 1.74 19.17 7.22
N VAL A 107 0.47 18.77 7.13
CA VAL A 107 0.10 17.36 6.89
C VAL A 107 0.45 16.95 5.46
N VAL A 108 0.27 17.87 4.50
CA VAL A 108 0.63 17.67 3.08
C VAL A 108 2.15 17.67 2.87
N ASN A 109 2.89 18.45 3.66
CA ASN A 109 4.36 18.57 3.59
C ASN A 109 5.09 17.38 4.22
N ASN A 110 4.43 16.58 5.07
CA ASN A 110 5.04 15.46 5.78
C ASN A 110 4.50 14.06 5.37
N PRO A 111 4.37 13.72 4.08
CA PRO A 111 3.80 12.45 3.62
C PRO A 111 4.74 11.26 3.83
N HIS A 112 5.94 11.49 4.36
CA HIS A 112 6.94 10.48 4.69
C HIS A 112 6.69 9.83 6.06
N LEU A 113 6.01 10.53 6.98
CA LEU A 113 5.68 10.06 8.32
C LEU A 113 4.76 8.83 8.25
N GLU A 114 5.19 7.72 8.86
CA GLU A 114 4.44 6.45 8.84
C GLU A 114 3.18 6.55 9.69
N SER A 115 3.23 7.30 10.79
CA SER A 115 2.08 7.59 11.65
C SER A 115 0.93 8.21 10.85
N LEU A 116 1.20 9.23 10.04
CA LEU A 116 0.20 9.93 9.23
C LEU A 116 -0.43 9.02 8.17
N ARG A 117 0.38 8.14 7.53
CA ARG A 117 -0.12 7.14 6.58
C ARG A 117 -1.04 6.13 7.26
N LYS A 118 -0.66 5.65 8.45
CA LYS A 118 -1.46 4.71 9.24
C LYS A 118 -2.77 5.34 9.72
N ILE A 119 -2.74 6.57 10.21
CA ILE A 119 -3.94 7.36 10.55
C ILE A 119 -4.89 7.45 9.35
N ASN A 120 -4.38 7.79 8.16
CA ASN A 120 -5.21 7.91 6.96
C ASN A 120 -5.79 6.54 6.54
N SER A 121 -4.99 5.47 6.60
CA SER A 121 -5.45 4.10 6.31
C SER A 121 -6.59 3.67 7.24
N LEU A 122 -6.47 3.91 8.55
CA LEU A 122 -7.51 3.61 9.53
C LEU A 122 -8.75 4.47 9.33
N ALA A 123 -8.59 5.76 9.00
CA ALA A 123 -9.70 6.65 8.68
C ALA A 123 -10.49 6.19 7.45
N MET A 124 -9.79 5.75 6.39
CA MET A 124 -10.41 5.19 5.19
C MET A 124 -11.13 3.88 5.49
N ALA A 125 -10.51 2.95 6.24
CA ALA A 125 -11.13 1.71 6.67
C ALA A 125 -12.43 1.96 7.45
N ALA A 126 -12.40 2.88 8.42
CA ALA A 126 -13.58 3.23 9.22
C ALA A 126 -14.74 3.79 8.37
N THR A 127 -14.46 4.67 7.40
CA THR A 127 -15.49 5.13 6.45
C THR A 127 -15.97 4.03 5.50
N GLY A 128 -15.09 3.09 5.14
CA GLY A 128 -15.44 1.93 4.31
C GLY A 128 -16.41 0.99 5.02
N TYR A 129 -16.16 0.68 6.28
CA TYR A 129 -17.07 -0.16 7.08
C TYR A 129 -18.45 0.49 7.28
N GLN A 130 -18.49 1.79 7.61
CA GLN A 130 -19.75 2.56 7.67
C GLN A 130 -20.54 2.45 6.36
N LEU A 131 -19.87 2.67 5.22
CA LEU A 131 -20.52 2.59 3.90
C LEU A 131 -21.01 1.17 3.59
N CYS A 132 -20.22 0.14 3.90
CA CYS A 132 -20.62 -1.26 3.71
C CYS A 132 -21.87 -1.62 4.51
N ASP A 133 -22.05 -1.09 5.72
CA ASP A 133 -23.25 -1.37 6.52
C ASP A 133 -24.48 -0.62 6.00
N ALA A 134 -24.35 0.65 5.65
CA ALA A 134 -25.42 1.40 4.99
C ALA A 134 -25.87 0.71 3.67
N LEU A 135 -24.93 0.15 2.91
CA LEU A 135 -25.24 -0.64 1.71
C LEU A 135 -25.96 -1.96 2.02
N LYS A 136 -25.63 -2.65 3.11
CA LYS A 136 -26.36 -3.86 3.56
C LYS A 136 -27.79 -3.52 3.97
N GLU A 137 -28.01 -2.41 4.67
CA GLU A 137 -29.34 -1.96 5.08
C GLU A 137 -30.21 -1.64 3.86
N HIS A 138 -29.71 -0.81 2.95
CA HIS A 138 -30.40 -0.50 1.70
C HIS A 138 -30.62 -1.75 0.81
N GLN A 139 -29.74 -2.75 0.85
CA GLN A 139 -29.96 -4.04 0.19
C GLN A 139 -31.12 -4.83 0.82
N ARG A 140 -31.24 -4.85 2.16
CA ARG A 140 -32.37 -5.49 2.86
C ARG A 140 -33.68 -4.78 2.54
N GLU A 141 -33.69 -3.44 2.55
CA GLU A 141 -34.87 -2.64 2.17
C GLU A 141 -35.32 -2.97 0.75
N ARG A 142 -34.37 -3.02 -0.22
CA ARG A 142 -34.66 -3.43 -1.59
C ARG A 142 -35.24 -4.84 -1.68
N GLN A 143 -34.70 -5.80 -0.95
CA GLN A 143 -35.23 -7.18 -0.89
C GLN A 143 -36.65 -7.22 -0.31
N ILE A 144 -36.94 -6.41 0.71
CA ILE A 144 -38.29 -6.29 1.27
C ILE A 144 -39.25 -5.73 0.21
N ILE A 145 -38.89 -4.63 -0.46
CA ILE A 145 -39.70 -4.03 -1.53
C ILE A 145 -39.94 -5.01 -2.69
N GLU A 146 -38.89 -5.72 -3.13
CA GLU A 146 -38.98 -6.73 -4.19
C GLU A 146 -39.89 -7.90 -3.77
N SER A 147 -39.80 -8.37 -2.52
CA SER A 147 -40.69 -9.41 -2.00
C SER A 147 -42.16 -8.96 -1.96
N GLN A 148 -42.42 -7.70 -1.57
CA GLN A 148 -43.76 -7.12 -1.58
C GLN A 148 -44.30 -7.00 -3.01
N TYR A 149 -43.48 -6.54 -3.95
CA TYR A 149 -43.82 -6.46 -5.37
C TYR A 149 -44.18 -7.83 -5.95
N ASN A 150 -43.36 -8.85 -5.69
CA ASN A 150 -43.60 -10.23 -6.15
C ASN A 150 -44.89 -10.79 -5.53
N ASN A 151 -45.09 -10.62 -4.23
CA ASN A 151 -46.33 -11.02 -3.54
C ASN A 151 -47.58 -10.37 -4.16
N ILE A 152 -47.50 -9.09 -4.57
CA ILE A 152 -48.61 -8.41 -5.26
C ILE A 152 -48.88 -9.05 -6.64
N HIS A 153 -47.83 -9.36 -7.40
CA HIS A 153 -47.96 -10.01 -8.71
C HIS A 153 -48.54 -11.42 -8.61
N ASP A 154 -48.05 -12.23 -7.68
CA ASP A 154 -48.58 -13.58 -7.43
C ASP A 154 -50.07 -13.54 -7.05
N ASN A 155 -50.48 -12.56 -6.24
CA ASN A 155 -51.89 -12.34 -5.88
C ASN A 155 -52.77 -11.91 -7.08
N ILE A 156 -52.22 -11.16 -8.05
CA ILE A 156 -52.93 -10.80 -9.29
C ILE A 156 -53.09 -12.04 -10.18
N MET A 157 -52.00 -12.79 -10.40
CA MET A 157 -51.99 -14.02 -11.21
C MET A 157 -52.91 -15.09 -10.62
N GLU A 158 -52.90 -15.29 -9.30
CA GLU A 158 -53.81 -16.19 -8.58
C GLU A 158 -55.28 -15.77 -8.76
N ARG A 159 -55.58 -14.46 -8.72
CA ARG A 159 -56.93 -13.91 -8.94
C ARG A 159 -57.40 -14.09 -10.38
N GLU A 160 -56.50 -14.06 -11.36
CA GLU A 160 -56.82 -14.36 -12.76
C GLU A 160 -57.06 -15.85 -12.97
N ARG A 161 -56.17 -16.72 -12.46
CA ARG A 161 -56.37 -18.18 -12.49
C ARG A 161 -57.69 -18.59 -11.87
N ARG A 162 -58.07 -18.00 -10.72
CA ARG A 162 -59.38 -18.25 -10.08
C ARG A 162 -60.56 -17.78 -10.93
N ARG A 163 -60.48 -16.60 -11.55
CA ARG A 163 -61.52 -16.08 -12.45
C ARG A 163 -61.71 -16.98 -13.67
N ASP A 164 -60.64 -17.48 -14.28
CA ASP A 164 -60.73 -18.36 -15.44
C ASP A 164 -61.21 -19.77 -15.09
N ILE A 165 -60.84 -20.31 -13.92
CA ILE A 165 -61.44 -21.54 -13.38
C ILE A 165 -62.94 -21.35 -13.15
N GLN A 166 -63.37 -20.19 -12.61
CA GLN A 166 -64.78 -19.91 -12.38
C GLN A 166 -65.56 -19.82 -13.69
N LYS A 167 -65.09 -19.06 -14.69
CA LYS A 167 -65.71 -18.99 -16.02
C LYS A 167 -65.94 -20.38 -16.62
N ARG A 168 -64.93 -21.26 -16.58
CA ARG A 168 -65.06 -22.64 -17.11
C ARG A 168 -66.14 -23.43 -16.38
N LYS A 169 -66.27 -23.29 -15.06
CA LYS A 169 -67.35 -23.91 -14.28
C LYS A 169 -68.71 -23.34 -14.66
N ASP A 170 -68.80 -22.02 -14.84
CA ASP A 170 -70.04 -21.36 -15.25
C ASP A 170 -70.47 -21.82 -16.67
N ASP A 171 -69.52 -21.92 -17.61
CA ASP A 171 -69.72 -22.47 -18.95
C ASP A 171 -70.16 -23.95 -18.92
N GLU A 172 -69.55 -24.78 -18.06
CA GLU A 172 -69.94 -26.18 -17.84
C GLU A 172 -71.36 -26.30 -17.28
N VAL A 173 -71.75 -25.43 -16.33
CA VAL A 173 -73.11 -25.36 -15.77
C VAL A 173 -74.12 -24.95 -16.84
N VAL A 174 -73.82 -23.93 -17.66
CA VAL A 174 -74.68 -23.51 -18.78
C VAL A 174 -74.80 -24.63 -19.83
N ALA A 175 -73.70 -25.32 -20.16
CA ALA A 175 -73.72 -26.47 -21.06
C ALA A 175 -74.47 -27.67 -20.46
N HIS A 176 -74.45 -27.86 -19.14
CA HIS A 176 -75.27 -28.86 -18.45
C HIS A 176 -76.77 -28.50 -18.49
N ALA A 177 -77.14 -27.25 -18.21
CA ALA A 177 -78.51 -26.78 -18.29
C ALA A 177 -79.11 -27.01 -19.69
N LYS A 178 -78.40 -26.58 -20.75
CA LYS A 178 -78.82 -26.81 -22.15
C LYS A 178 -78.97 -28.29 -22.50
N ARG A 179 -78.14 -29.18 -21.94
CA ARG A 179 -78.28 -30.64 -22.11
C ARG A 179 -79.52 -31.19 -21.40
N MET A 180 -79.87 -30.65 -20.24
CA MET A 180 -81.11 -31.02 -19.52
C MET A 180 -82.36 -30.51 -20.24
N GLU A 181 -82.35 -29.28 -20.75
CA GLU A 181 -83.44 -28.73 -21.59
C GLU A 181 -83.64 -29.55 -22.86
N ALA A 182 -82.55 -29.84 -23.59
CA ALA A 182 -82.61 -30.69 -24.79
C ALA A 182 -83.12 -32.11 -24.48
N ARG A 183 -82.74 -32.68 -23.33
CA ARG A 183 -83.27 -33.96 -22.86
C ARG A 183 -84.77 -33.91 -22.59
N GLN A 184 -85.26 -32.87 -21.90
CA GLN A 184 -86.70 -32.69 -21.64
C GLN A 184 -87.50 -32.61 -22.94
N VAL A 185 -87.04 -31.83 -23.92
CA VAL A 185 -87.69 -31.73 -25.24
C VAL A 185 -87.71 -33.09 -25.96
N LEU A 186 -86.67 -33.91 -25.84
CA LEU A 186 -86.67 -35.27 -26.40
C LEU A 186 -87.62 -36.21 -25.66
N GLU A 187 -87.70 -36.13 -24.33
CA GLU A 187 -88.66 -36.90 -23.52
C GLU A 187 -90.11 -36.54 -23.88
N GLU A 188 -90.42 -35.25 -24.07
CA GLU A 188 -91.72 -34.78 -24.59
C GLU A 188 -92.02 -35.31 -26.01
N GLN A 189 -91.05 -35.24 -26.93
CA GLN A 189 -91.22 -35.78 -28.29
C GLN A 189 -91.44 -37.30 -28.30
N ILE A 190 -90.78 -38.04 -27.41
CA ILE A 190 -91.00 -39.49 -27.25
C ILE A 190 -92.41 -39.75 -26.71
N ALA A 191 -92.84 -39.02 -25.67
CA ALA A 191 -94.18 -39.13 -25.13
C ALA A 191 -95.26 -38.80 -26.17
N ASP A 192 -95.05 -37.80 -27.02
CA ASP A 192 -96.00 -37.44 -28.08
C ASP A 192 -96.00 -38.44 -29.25
N ARG A 193 -94.85 -39.05 -29.59
CA ARG A 193 -94.83 -40.20 -30.52
C ARG A 193 -95.60 -41.39 -29.94
N HIS A 194 -95.44 -41.66 -28.64
CA HIS A 194 -96.17 -42.74 -27.96
C HIS A 194 -97.69 -42.48 -27.93
N LYS A 195 -98.12 -41.23 -27.70
CA LYS A 195 -99.54 -40.85 -27.83
C LYS A 195 -100.06 -41.01 -29.26
N LYS A 196 -99.25 -40.74 -30.28
CA LYS A 196 -99.62 -40.94 -31.69
C LYS A 196 -99.75 -42.42 -32.04
N THR A 197 -98.80 -43.27 -31.63
CA THR A 197 -98.89 -44.72 -31.88
C THR A 197 -100.09 -45.34 -31.18
N ILE A 198 -100.42 -44.94 -29.94
CA ILE A 198 -101.67 -45.37 -29.28
C ILE A 198 -102.90 -44.98 -30.12
N ARG A 199 -103.00 -43.72 -30.59
CA ARG A 199 -104.14 -43.28 -31.42
C ARG A 199 -104.24 -44.04 -32.75
N GLU A 200 -103.10 -44.40 -33.35
CA GLU A 200 -103.06 -45.22 -34.56
C GLU A 200 -103.49 -46.67 -34.30
N GLU A 201 -103.14 -47.25 -33.14
CA GLU A 201 -103.61 -48.56 -32.69
C GLU A 201 -105.11 -48.56 -32.37
N GLU A 202 -105.61 -47.52 -31.69
CA GLU A 202 -107.04 -47.28 -31.46
C GLU A 202 -107.81 -47.15 -32.79
N ALA A 203 -107.28 -46.39 -33.76
CA ALA A 203 -107.87 -46.26 -35.09
C ALA A 203 -107.92 -47.61 -35.83
N LYS A 204 -106.82 -48.37 -35.84
CA LYS A 204 -106.77 -49.73 -36.40
C LYS A 204 -107.75 -50.67 -35.70
N ALA A 205 -107.92 -50.57 -34.39
CA ALA A 205 -108.90 -51.38 -33.65
C ALA A 205 -110.35 -51.01 -34.03
N ILE A 206 -110.65 -49.73 -34.22
CA ILE A 206 -111.96 -49.26 -34.72
C ILE A 206 -112.21 -49.75 -36.15
N GLU A 207 -111.20 -49.69 -37.02
CA GLU A 207 -111.29 -50.22 -38.40
C GLU A 207 -111.49 -51.73 -38.42
N ALA A 208 -110.73 -52.49 -37.62
CA ALA A 208 -110.91 -53.93 -37.45
C ALA A 208 -112.33 -54.27 -36.95
N GLN A 209 -112.88 -53.50 -36.00
CA GLN A 209 -114.27 -53.67 -35.56
C GLN A 209 -115.30 -53.33 -36.66
N LYS A 210 -115.05 -52.34 -37.51
CA LYS A 210 -115.90 -52.04 -38.68
C LYS A 210 -115.86 -53.20 -39.69
N ILE A 211 -114.66 -53.70 -40.01
CA ILE A 211 -114.45 -54.83 -40.91
C ILE A 211 -115.15 -56.10 -40.38
N LEU A 212 -115.04 -56.38 -39.08
CA LEU A 212 -115.70 -57.51 -38.45
C LEU A 212 -117.24 -57.37 -38.46
N LYS A 213 -117.77 -56.15 -38.32
CA LYS A 213 -119.21 -55.87 -38.52
C LYS A 213 -119.64 -56.09 -39.98
N THR A 214 -118.84 -55.69 -40.97
CA THR A 214 -119.15 -55.95 -42.39
C THR A 214 -119.06 -57.45 -42.74
N TYR A 215 -118.10 -58.18 -42.17
CA TYR A 215 -118.05 -59.65 -42.33
C TYR A 215 -119.31 -60.32 -41.76
N LYS A 216 -119.76 -59.94 -40.57
CA LYS A 216 -121.03 -60.46 -39.99
C LYS A 216 -122.26 -60.12 -40.84
N GLN A 217 -122.27 -58.97 -41.51
CA GLN A 217 -123.33 -58.63 -42.47
C GLN A 217 -123.24 -59.53 -43.72
N TYR A 218 -122.04 -59.78 -44.24
CA TYR A 218 -121.84 -60.71 -45.36
C TYR A 218 -122.17 -62.16 -45.01
N GLU A 219 -121.87 -62.65 -43.80
CA GLU A 219 -122.27 -63.99 -43.34
C GLU A 219 -123.80 -64.14 -43.35
N VAL A 220 -124.54 -63.13 -42.88
CA VAL A 220 -126.01 -63.11 -42.90
C VAL A 220 -126.55 -63.02 -44.33
N GLU A 221 -125.93 -62.24 -45.21
CA GLU A 221 -126.28 -62.23 -46.63
C GLU A 221 -125.95 -63.55 -47.34
N GLU A 222 -124.85 -64.20 -47.00
CA GLU A 222 -124.43 -65.47 -47.57
C GLU A 222 -125.37 -66.59 -47.13
N GLN A 223 -125.79 -66.63 -45.86
CA GLN A 223 -126.83 -67.54 -45.39
C GLN A 223 -128.12 -67.38 -46.20
N ARG A 224 -128.59 -66.14 -46.42
CA ARG A 224 -129.75 -65.86 -47.28
C ARG A 224 -129.52 -66.28 -48.75
N LYS A 225 -128.31 -66.06 -49.29
CA LYS A 225 -127.93 -66.50 -50.64
C LYS A 225 -127.85 -68.02 -50.75
N LEU A 226 -127.44 -68.74 -49.70
CA LEU A 226 -127.40 -70.20 -49.62
C LEU A 226 -128.79 -70.80 -49.51
N GLU A 227 -129.69 -70.19 -48.74
CA GLU A 227 -131.12 -70.56 -48.72
C GLU A 227 -131.73 -70.40 -50.12
N HIS A 228 -131.54 -69.24 -50.74
CA HIS A 228 -132.04 -68.98 -52.08
C HIS A 228 -131.36 -69.83 -53.18
N GLN A 229 -130.09 -70.20 -53.01
CA GLN A 229 -129.42 -71.18 -53.87
C GLN A 229 -129.96 -72.59 -53.65
N ARG A 230 -130.35 -73.00 -52.44
CA ARG A 230 -131.01 -74.30 -52.21
C ARG A 230 -132.38 -74.38 -52.89
N GLU A 231 -133.12 -73.27 -52.93
CA GLU A 231 -134.35 -73.16 -53.74
C GLU A 231 -134.03 -73.32 -55.24
N LYS A 232 -133.11 -72.50 -55.77
CA LYS A 232 -132.70 -72.56 -57.18
C LYS A 232 -132.02 -73.85 -57.59
N GLN A 233 -131.33 -74.56 -56.70
CA GLN A 233 -130.73 -75.88 -56.97
C GLN A 233 -131.81 -76.96 -57.10
N LYS A 234 -132.93 -76.88 -56.35
CA LYS A 234 -134.08 -77.78 -56.58
C LYS A 234 -134.69 -77.55 -57.95
N GLU A 235 -134.74 -76.31 -58.42
CA GLU A 235 -135.22 -75.94 -59.76
C GLU A 235 -134.22 -76.34 -60.86
N SER A 236 -132.92 -76.13 -60.64
CA SER A 236 -131.86 -76.43 -61.60
C SER A 236 -131.57 -77.93 -61.71
N MET A 237 -131.72 -78.72 -60.63
CA MET A 237 -131.67 -80.19 -60.70
C MET A 237 -132.74 -80.77 -61.63
N ARG A 238 -133.92 -80.12 -61.74
CA ARG A 238 -134.94 -80.49 -62.76
C ARG A 238 -134.49 -80.18 -64.19
N GLN A 239 -133.54 -79.27 -64.40
CA GLN A 239 -133.07 -78.82 -65.72
C GLN A 239 -131.74 -79.47 -66.16
N VAL A 240 -130.77 -79.66 -65.26
CA VAL A 240 -129.46 -80.26 -65.61
C VAL A 240 -129.57 -81.75 -65.94
N ALA A 241 -130.58 -82.43 -65.37
CA ALA A 241 -131.02 -83.76 -65.81
C ALA A 241 -131.46 -83.81 -67.28
N GLN A 242 -131.63 -82.67 -67.96
CA GLN A 242 -132.00 -82.56 -69.38
C GLN A 242 -130.82 -82.14 -70.29
N THR A 243 -129.63 -81.83 -69.75
CA THR A 243 -128.53 -81.23 -70.53
C THR A 243 -127.19 -81.96 -70.46
N ASN A 244 -126.90 -82.74 -69.41
CA ASN A 244 -125.67 -83.54 -69.33
C ASN A 244 -125.57 -84.59 -70.45
N ASP A 245 -126.68 -84.92 -71.11
CA ASP A 245 -126.77 -85.78 -72.29
C ASP A 245 -126.02 -85.23 -73.53
N ARG A 246 -125.38 -84.04 -73.49
CA ARG A 246 -124.87 -83.34 -74.70
C ARG A 246 -123.35 -83.11 -74.87
N ILE A 247 -122.51 -83.05 -73.82
CA ILE A 247 -121.21 -82.30 -73.91
C ILE A 247 -119.91 -83.13 -74.14
N LYS A 248 -119.92 -84.45 -74.02
CA LYS A 248 -118.74 -85.31 -73.71
C LYS A 248 -117.58 -85.34 -74.76
N GLN A 249 -116.70 -84.32 -74.78
CA GLN A 249 -115.61 -84.12 -75.79
C GLN A 249 -114.16 -83.91 -75.23
N MET A 250 -113.40 -82.88 -75.66
CA MET A 250 -111.93 -82.91 -75.90
C MET A 250 -111.17 -81.59 -75.56
N LYS A 251 -109.83 -81.65 -75.29
CA LYS A 251 -108.86 -80.51 -75.14
C LYS A 251 -107.40 -80.99 -75.33
N GLU A 252 -106.46 -80.20 -75.92
CA GLU A 252 -105.01 -80.53 -76.08
C GLU A 252 -104.12 -79.32 -76.55
N GLU A 253 -102.85 -79.17 -76.10
CA GLU A 253 -101.94 -78.01 -76.41
C GLU A 253 -100.39 -78.27 -76.29
N MET A 254 -99.52 -77.28 -76.61
CA MET A 254 -98.05 -77.42 -76.86
C MET A 254 -97.15 -76.23 -76.41
N ILE A 255 -95.81 -76.44 -76.23
CA ILE A 255 -94.77 -75.41 -75.86
C ILE A 255 -93.30 -75.89 -76.13
N LEU A 256 -92.29 -75.00 -76.41
CA LEU A 256 -90.79 -75.21 -76.27
C LEU A 256 -89.86 -74.03 -76.81
N ARG A 257 -88.72 -73.61 -76.15
CA ARG A 257 -87.40 -72.96 -76.63
C ARG A 257 -86.65 -71.97 -75.65
N GLU A 258 -85.28 -71.91 -75.54
CA GLU A 258 -84.51 -71.06 -74.53
C GLU A 258 -82.94 -70.78 -74.74
N LYS A 259 -82.37 -69.72 -74.08
CA LYS A 259 -81.00 -69.44 -73.44
C LYS A 259 -79.59 -69.32 -74.16
N LYS A 260 -78.71 -68.35 -73.74
CA LYS A 260 -77.22 -68.21 -74.03
C LYS A 260 -76.39 -67.12 -73.24
N GLU A 261 -75.03 -67.06 -73.42
CA GLU A 261 -73.97 -65.99 -73.19
C GLU A 261 -73.33 -65.69 -71.79
N GLU A 262 -71.97 -65.56 -71.66
CA GLU A 262 -71.21 -64.76 -70.62
C GLU A 262 -69.65 -64.96 -70.49
N MET A 263 -69.01 -64.03 -69.74
CA MET A 263 -67.68 -64.00 -69.06
C MET A 263 -66.52 -63.19 -69.71
N VAL A 264 -65.82 -62.34 -68.91
CA VAL A 264 -64.68 -61.48 -69.36
C VAL A 264 -63.70 -60.98 -68.24
N ALA A 265 -62.46 -60.66 -68.65
CA ALA A 265 -61.53 -59.61 -68.16
C ALA A 265 -60.94 -59.59 -66.71
N ALA A 266 -59.60 -59.72 -66.60
CA ALA A 266 -58.79 -59.42 -65.40
C ALA A 266 -57.32 -59.01 -65.77
N ALA A 267 -56.75 -57.96 -65.16
CA ALA A 267 -55.41 -57.38 -65.45
C ALA A 267 -54.70 -56.70 -64.23
N TYR A 268 -53.46 -56.20 -64.38
CA TYR A 268 -52.42 -56.38 -63.34
C TYR A 268 -51.40 -55.22 -63.05
N LEU A 269 -51.49 -54.59 -61.87
CA LEU A 269 -50.41 -54.46 -60.83
C LEU A 269 -48.92 -54.28 -61.27
N ARG A 270 -48.33 -53.06 -61.41
CA ARG A 270 -46.86 -52.95 -61.73
C ARG A 270 -45.99 -51.68 -61.46
N LYS A 271 -46.26 -50.75 -60.53
CA LYS A 271 -45.43 -49.49 -60.40
C LYS A 271 -45.13 -48.93 -58.97
N LYS A 272 -44.53 -49.69 -58.02
CA LYS A 272 -44.34 -49.21 -56.62
C LYS A 272 -43.01 -49.65 -55.93
N ALA A 273 -41.82 -49.13 -56.32
CA ALA A 273 -40.57 -49.76 -55.81
C ALA A 273 -39.19 -49.00 -55.74
N LEU A 274 -39.01 -47.66 -55.90
CA LEU A 274 -37.63 -47.14 -56.19
C LEU A 274 -37.05 -45.83 -55.57
N GLU A 275 -37.62 -45.19 -54.54
CA GLU A 275 -37.12 -43.84 -54.09
C GLU A 275 -36.86 -43.62 -52.57
N GLU A 276 -36.48 -44.65 -51.79
CA GLU A 276 -36.26 -44.49 -50.32
C GLU A 276 -34.80 -44.29 -49.85
N GLU A 277 -33.79 -44.23 -50.72
CA GLU A 277 -32.37 -44.44 -50.32
C GLU A 277 -31.54 -43.18 -49.95
N ALA A 278 -32.13 -41.98 -49.87
CA ALA A 278 -31.39 -40.71 -49.72
C ALA A 278 -31.17 -40.17 -48.28
N LYS A 279 -31.33 -40.99 -47.23
CA LYS A 279 -31.59 -40.52 -45.85
C LYS A 279 -30.46 -40.57 -44.81
N LEU A 280 -29.19 -40.85 -45.16
CA LEU A 280 -28.26 -41.48 -44.19
C LEU A 280 -26.80 -40.95 -44.04
N GLN A 281 -26.46 -39.69 -44.37
CA GLN A 281 -25.04 -39.21 -44.29
C GLN A 281 -24.74 -37.79 -43.70
N GLU A 282 -25.58 -37.17 -42.87
CA GLU A 282 -25.28 -35.85 -42.23
C GLU A 282 -25.18 -35.84 -40.69
N GLU A 283 -25.09 -37.01 -40.03
CA GLU A 283 -25.03 -37.11 -38.55
C GLU A 283 -23.59 -37.12 -37.95
N ALA A 284 -22.64 -36.41 -38.56
CA ALA A 284 -21.20 -36.59 -38.27
C ALA A 284 -20.45 -35.40 -37.61
N ARG A 285 -21.11 -34.31 -37.19
CA ARG A 285 -20.42 -33.08 -36.71
C ARG A 285 -20.60 -32.67 -35.24
N ILE A 286 -21.35 -33.42 -34.43
CA ILE A 286 -21.75 -32.99 -33.06
C ILE A 286 -20.90 -33.63 -31.92
N ARG A 287 -19.85 -34.40 -32.23
CA ARG A 287 -19.21 -35.29 -31.23
C ARG A 287 -17.67 -35.26 -31.10
N LYS A 288 -17.04 -34.07 -31.07
CA LYS A 288 -15.64 -33.92 -30.59
C LYS A 288 -15.44 -32.75 -29.61
N SER A 289 -15.16 -33.12 -28.36
CA SER A 289 -14.35 -32.38 -27.38
C SER A 289 -14.76 -30.94 -27.02
N LYS A 290 -16.00 -30.78 -26.54
CA LYS A 290 -16.15 -30.12 -25.23
C LYS A 290 -15.55 -31.05 -24.18
N GLU A 291 -14.26 -30.93 -23.90
CA GLU A 291 -13.65 -31.40 -22.64
C GLU A 291 -12.31 -30.65 -22.48
N LEU A 292 -12.23 -29.56 -21.71
CA LEU A 292 -12.45 -29.45 -20.25
C LEU A 292 -11.34 -30.16 -19.45
N ARG A 293 -10.15 -29.57 -19.53
CA ARG A 293 -8.98 -29.62 -18.63
C ARG A 293 -7.90 -28.76 -19.31
N THR A 294 -7.19 -27.81 -18.72
CA THR A 294 -7.05 -27.29 -17.34
C THR A 294 -6.16 -26.05 -17.55
N ALA A 295 -6.53 -24.80 -17.28
CA ALA A 295 -6.88 -24.24 -15.96
C ALA A 295 -6.09 -24.90 -14.80
N LYS A 296 -5.19 -24.15 -14.16
CA LYS A 296 -4.71 -24.40 -12.78
C LYS A 296 -3.49 -25.33 -12.56
N LEU A 297 -2.52 -25.30 -13.47
CA LEU A 297 -1.12 -25.07 -13.06
C LEU A 297 -0.85 -23.57 -13.33
N ARG A 298 -1.22 -22.68 -12.40
CA ARG A 298 -0.45 -22.34 -11.18
C ARG A 298 0.99 -22.02 -11.55
N ALA A 299 1.38 -20.75 -11.47
CA ALA A 299 1.62 -20.09 -10.18
C ALA A 299 2.71 -20.82 -9.38
N GLN A 300 3.94 -20.69 -9.88
CA GLN A 300 5.16 -20.72 -9.10
C GLN A 300 6.10 -19.69 -9.75
N GLN A 301 6.72 -18.85 -8.93
CA GLN A 301 7.85 -17.98 -9.27
C GLN A 301 7.52 -16.91 -10.34
N GLU A 302 7.13 -15.67 -10.01
CA GLU A 302 7.52 -14.81 -8.89
C GLU A 302 9.04 -14.71 -8.64
N LYS A 303 9.60 -13.55 -9.00
CA LYS A 303 10.79 -12.89 -8.42
C LYS A 303 11.98 -13.77 -8.00
N ALA A 304 12.97 -13.84 -8.88
CA ALA A 304 14.39 -13.78 -8.51
C ALA A 304 15.11 -13.02 -9.65
N GLN A 305 15.19 -11.70 -9.56
CA GLN A 305 16.21 -10.91 -8.85
C GLN A 305 17.52 -10.72 -9.64
N ASP A 306 17.94 -9.45 -9.68
CA ASP A 306 19.23 -8.95 -10.12
C ASP A 306 20.43 -9.78 -9.64
N LYS A 307 21.48 -9.83 -10.48
CA LYS A 307 22.78 -9.16 -10.21
C LYS A 307 23.77 -9.39 -11.36
N GLN A 308 24.90 -8.67 -11.27
CA GLN A 308 26.07 -8.75 -12.16
C GLN A 308 25.81 -8.05 -13.52
N ALA A 309 26.30 -6.83 -13.79
CA ALA A 309 27.56 -6.18 -13.42
C ALA A 309 28.79 -7.05 -13.76
N ILE A 310 29.85 -6.43 -14.32
CA ILE A 310 31.00 -7.07 -15.00
C ILE A 310 30.79 -7.26 -16.50
N GLN A 311 31.10 -6.22 -17.28
CA GLN A 311 32.02 -6.29 -18.45
C GLN A 311 32.37 -4.87 -18.96
N ASP A 312 32.77 -4.00 -18.03
CA ASP A 312 33.17 -2.62 -18.28
C ASP A 312 34.69 -2.52 -18.59
N GLU A 313 35.20 -3.42 -19.46
CA GLU A 313 36.63 -3.78 -19.43
C GLU A 313 37.35 -3.88 -20.78
N PHE A 314 36.75 -3.47 -21.91
CA PHE A 314 37.39 -3.68 -23.23
C PHE A 314 37.34 -2.54 -24.27
N ARG A 315 37.26 -1.26 -23.84
CA ARG A 315 37.37 -0.11 -24.77
C ARG A 315 38.42 0.97 -24.43
N ALA A 316 39.30 0.72 -23.45
CA ALA A 316 40.35 1.65 -23.00
C ALA A 316 41.79 1.25 -23.43
N LYS A 317 41.97 0.59 -24.58
CA LYS A 317 43.30 0.22 -25.13
C LYS A 317 43.46 0.67 -26.59
N LYS A 318 43.67 1.98 -26.81
CA LYS A 318 44.00 2.53 -28.14
C LYS A 318 44.73 3.88 -28.15
N ALA A 319 45.63 4.13 -27.19
CA ALA A 319 46.22 5.45 -26.95
C ALA A 319 47.75 5.42 -26.62
N TYR A 320 48.56 4.64 -27.36
CA TYR A 320 50.00 4.49 -27.06
C TYR A 320 50.91 4.34 -28.31
N GLU A 321 50.68 5.10 -29.39
CA GLU A 321 51.50 5.00 -30.61
C GLU A 321 52.15 6.33 -31.07
N GLU A 322 52.18 7.37 -30.22
CA GLU A 322 52.54 8.74 -30.66
C GLU A 322 53.89 9.30 -30.13
N THR A 323 54.66 8.55 -29.33
CA THR A 323 55.70 9.15 -28.44
C THR A 323 57.18 9.00 -28.84
N GLU A 324 57.57 8.28 -29.91
CA GLU A 324 58.97 7.80 -30.04
C GLU A 324 59.94 8.59 -30.96
N LYS A 325 59.54 9.69 -31.62
CA LYS A 325 60.33 10.28 -32.74
C LYS A 325 61.43 11.32 -32.41
N ASN A 326 61.69 11.68 -31.15
CA ASN A 326 62.29 13.00 -30.81
C ASN A 326 63.75 13.06 -30.27
N THR A 327 64.55 11.99 -30.24
CA THR A 327 65.70 11.91 -29.28
C THR A 327 67.16 11.95 -29.80
N ARG A 328 67.47 12.21 -31.09
CA ARG A 328 68.83 11.94 -31.66
C ARG A 328 69.67 13.12 -32.23
N LEU A 329 69.73 14.31 -31.62
CA LEU A 329 70.38 15.50 -32.24
C LEU A 329 71.47 16.28 -31.44
N LYS A 330 72.05 15.80 -30.32
CA LYS A 330 72.64 16.72 -29.30
C LYS A 330 74.18 16.76 -29.00
N GLU A 331 75.07 15.96 -29.60
CA GLU A 331 76.37 15.59 -28.94
C GLU A 331 77.75 16.01 -29.56
N LYS A 332 77.97 17.20 -30.18
CA LYS A 332 79.14 17.38 -31.09
C LYS A 332 80.15 18.56 -30.93
N ARG A 333 80.48 19.13 -29.74
CA ARG A 333 81.16 20.47 -29.67
C ARG A 333 82.52 20.73 -28.94
N ASP A 334 83.17 19.84 -28.16
CA ASP A 334 84.10 20.32 -27.08
C ASP A 334 85.58 19.75 -26.98
N LYS A 335 86.66 20.34 -27.54
CA LYS A 335 88.06 19.93 -27.13
C LYS A 335 89.22 20.95 -27.08
N GLU A 336 89.48 21.72 -28.13
CA GLU A 336 90.86 21.90 -28.63
C GLU A 336 91.73 23.03 -27.98
N LYS A 337 92.37 22.83 -26.80
CA LYS A 337 93.37 23.76 -26.18
C LYS A 337 94.43 23.02 -25.31
N LYS A 338 95.76 23.29 -25.42
CA LYS A 338 96.76 22.72 -24.43
C LYS A 338 98.24 23.18 -24.30
N ILE A 339 98.88 23.98 -25.17
CA ILE A 339 100.38 23.89 -25.38
C ILE A 339 101.21 25.05 -24.71
N ALA A 340 102.07 25.80 -25.42
CA ALA A 340 102.64 27.12 -25.07
C ALA A 340 103.51 27.42 -23.79
N LEU A 341 104.16 26.49 -23.06
CA LEU A 341 104.55 26.75 -21.64
C LEU A 341 106.03 27.03 -21.19
N MET A 342 107.11 26.61 -21.88
CA MET A 342 108.28 26.07 -21.11
C MET A 342 109.56 26.92 -20.83
N GLN A 343 109.87 28.04 -21.50
CA GLN A 343 111.23 28.64 -21.47
C GLN A 343 111.61 29.51 -20.24
N SER A 344 110.78 29.55 -19.20
CA SER A 344 110.83 30.56 -18.12
C SER A 344 112.03 30.50 -17.13
N ILE A 345 112.86 29.45 -17.15
CA ILE A 345 113.25 28.76 -15.90
C ILE A 345 114.57 29.22 -15.21
N LEU A 346 115.46 29.97 -15.88
CA LEU A 346 116.86 30.16 -15.38
C LEU A 346 117.19 31.53 -14.78
N HIS A 347 116.53 32.61 -15.21
CA HIS A 347 116.66 33.93 -14.60
C HIS A 347 116.20 33.94 -13.12
N ASP A 348 115.39 32.93 -12.77
CA ASP A 348 114.83 32.68 -11.45
C ASP A 348 115.89 32.40 -10.37
N ARG A 349 117.08 31.89 -10.74
CA ARG A 349 118.01 31.28 -9.76
C ARG A 349 118.88 32.24 -8.94
N LYS A 350 119.12 33.47 -9.42
CA LYS A 350 119.75 34.54 -8.60
C LYS A 350 118.74 35.49 -7.98
N LYS A 351 117.57 35.62 -8.61
CA LYS A 351 116.39 36.14 -7.91
C LYS A 351 116.16 35.31 -6.65
N GLN A 352 116.22 33.98 -6.74
CA GLN A 352 116.02 33.02 -5.63
C GLN A 352 116.75 33.37 -4.33
N GLU A 353 118.05 33.71 -4.29
CA GLU A 353 118.73 33.91 -2.99
C GLU A 353 118.35 35.21 -2.28
N ALA A 354 118.31 36.34 -2.99
CA ALA A 354 117.82 37.60 -2.43
C ALA A 354 116.33 37.48 -2.08
N PHE A 355 115.56 36.84 -2.97
CA PHE A 355 114.19 36.43 -2.72
C PHE A 355 114.09 35.53 -1.49
N HIS A 356 115.01 34.60 -1.20
CA HIS A 356 114.95 33.72 -0.02
C HIS A 356 115.21 34.48 1.29
N ALA A 357 116.08 35.50 1.29
CA ALA A 357 116.30 36.33 2.47
C ALA A 357 115.12 37.29 2.74
N GLU A 358 114.60 37.93 1.69
CA GLU A 358 113.36 38.72 1.77
C GLU A 358 112.17 37.82 2.12
N GLN A 359 112.08 36.63 1.54
CA GLN A 359 111.11 35.58 1.83
C GLN A 359 111.24 35.07 3.26
N ALA A 360 112.42 35.06 3.89
CA ALA A 360 112.54 34.67 5.30
C ALA A 360 112.00 35.75 6.27
N GLN A 361 112.08 37.03 5.91
CA GLN A 361 111.42 38.10 6.65
C GLN A 361 109.92 38.14 6.33
N HIS A 362 109.57 37.96 5.06
CA HIS A 362 108.19 37.89 4.58
C HIS A 362 107.48 36.63 5.09
N THR A 363 108.16 35.49 5.31
CA THR A 363 107.57 34.32 5.98
C THR A 363 107.32 34.63 7.43
N ARG A 364 108.27 35.21 8.19
CA ARG A 364 108.00 35.61 9.58
C ARG A 364 106.86 36.62 9.71
N ALA A 365 106.75 37.56 8.76
CA ALA A 365 105.62 38.48 8.69
C ALA A 365 104.32 37.79 8.26
N LEU A 366 104.38 36.79 7.37
CA LEU A 366 103.26 35.92 7.03
C LEU A 366 102.85 35.05 8.21
N ASP A 367 103.77 34.45 8.96
CA ASP A 367 103.54 33.60 10.12
C ASP A 367 102.82 34.42 11.21
N ALA A 368 103.31 35.62 11.54
CA ALA A 368 102.63 36.52 12.46
C ALA A 368 101.25 37.00 11.95
N ASN A 369 101.06 37.12 10.63
CA ASN A 369 99.76 37.40 10.04
C ASN A 369 98.87 36.14 9.98
N MET A 370 99.42 34.95 9.84
CA MET A 370 98.75 33.65 9.81
C MET A 370 98.30 33.26 11.21
N ASP A 371 99.06 33.58 12.26
CA ASP A 371 98.65 33.46 13.65
C ASP A 371 97.47 34.39 13.95
N ARG A 372 97.53 35.66 13.50
CA ARG A 372 96.41 36.60 13.60
C ARG A 372 95.19 36.15 12.79
N LEU A 373 95.38 35.65 11.57
CA LEU A 373 94.31 35.10 10.74
C LEU A 373 93.75 33.81 11.35
N GLY A 374 94.57 32.99 11.99
CA GLY A 374 94.18 31.80 12.73
C GLY A 374 93.35 32.13 13.96
N GLN A 375 93.75 33.14 14.74
CA GLN A 375 92.95 33.68 15.85
C GLN A 375 91.60 34.20 15.34
N LEU A 376 91.59 35.01 14.28
CA LEU A 376 90.36 35.50 13.64
C LEU A 376 89.51 34.37 13.03
N GLN A 377 90.12 33.29 12.53
CA GLN A 377 89.40 32.11 12.04
C GLN A 377 88.78 31.34 13.20
N VAL A 378 89.52 31.06 14.29
CA VAL A 378 89.00 30.40 15.50
C VAL A 378 87.87 31.22 16.12
N GLU A 379 88.01 32.54 16.24
CA GLU A 379 86.93 33.42 16.69
C GLU A 379 85.73 33.35 15.74
N ARG A 380 85.94 33.42 14.42
CA ARG A 380 84.86 33.35 13.42
C ARG A 380 84.16 32.00 13.42
N GLU A 381 84.87 30.89 13.64
CA GLU A 381 84.29 29.55 13.75
C GLU A 381 83.56 29.37 15.07
N TYR A 382 84.10 29.87 16.19
CA TYR A 382 83.40 29.89 17.47
C TYR A 382 82.09 30.70 17.40
N GLN A 383 82.12 31.89 16.79
CA GLN A 383 80.91 32.70 16.56
C GLN A 383 79.94 32.02 15.60
N ARG A 384 80.43 31.33 14.55
CA ARG A 384 79.59 30.52 13.65
C ARG A 384 78.92 29.35 14.37
N HIS A 385 79.67 28.58 15.16
CA HIS A 385 79.12 27.48 15.95
C HIS A 385 78.08 27.98 16.95
N LYS A 386 78.37 29.06 17.67
CA LYS A 386 77.42 29.70 18.58
C LYS A 386 76.16 30.23 17.88
N ALA A 387 76.30 30.79 16.68
CA ALA A 387 75.17 31.24 15.87
C ALA A 387 74.33 30.06 15.33
N VAL A 388 74.97 28.96 14.91
CA VAL A 388 74.28 27.73 14.48
C VAL A 388 73.55 27.08 15.65
N GLU A 389 74.15 27.03 16.83
CA GLU A 389 73.53 26.48 18.05
C GLU A 389 72.35 27.35 18.53
N ALA A 390 72.49 28.68 18.48
CA ALA A 390 71.40 29.61 18.77
C ALA A 390 70.25 29.46 17.77
N ALA A 391 70.55 29.38 16.47
CA ALA A 391 69.55 29.15 15.43
C ALA A 391 68.90 27.75 15.50
N ALA A 392 69.62 26.73 16.00
CA ALA A 392 69.05 25.41 16.27
C ALA A 392 68.03 25.49 17.43
N LYS A 393 68.42 26.11 18.56
CA LYS A 393 67.54 26.33 19.71
C LYS A 393 66.31 27.17 19.36
N GLU A 394 66.47 28.18 18.51
CA GLU A 394 65.36 29.00 18.02
C GLU A 394 64.40 28.18 17.13
N ARG A 395 64.92 27.31 16.25
CA ARG A 395 64.08 26.37 15.46
C ARG A 395 63.35 25.37 16.35
N GLU A 396 64.00 24.84 17.38
CA GLU A 396 63.40 23.92 18.35
C GLU A 396 62.27 24.61 19.14
N ALA A 397 62.49 25.84 19.61
CA ALA A 397 61.47 26.64 20.27
C ALA A 397 60.28 26.93 19.35
N ASN A 398 60.53 27.43 18.14
CA ASN A 398 59.50 27.69 17.13
C ASN A 398 58.73 26.41 16.75
N HIS A 399 59.40 25.26 16.69
CA HIS A 399 58.75 23.98 16.45
C HIS A 399 57.87 23.53 17.63
N GLY A 400 58.34 23.75 18.87
CA GLY A 400 57.55 23.54 20.09
C GLY A 400 56.27 24.38 20.11
N ASP A 401 56.38 25.67 19.80
CA ASP A 401 55.22 26.57 19.72
C ASP A 401 54.23 26.15 18.62
N LEU A 402 54.72 25.73 17.46
CA LEU A 402 53.87 25.18 16.38
C LEU A 402 53.17 23.87 16.80
N LEU A 403 53.85 22.99 17.54
CA LEU A 403 53.24 21.77 18.08
C LEU A 403 52.16 22.08 19.13
N LEU A 404 52.39 23.05 20.02
CA LEU A 404 51.38 23.50 20.98
C LEU A 404 50.16 24.09 20.26
N GLN A 405 50.35 24.96 19.27
CA GLN A 405 49.25 25.48 18.44
C GLN A 405 48.50 24.36 17.68
N GLN A 406 49.22 23.32 17.23
CA GLN A 406 48.60 22.16 16.60
C GLN A 406 47.77 21.32 17.59
N ILE A 407 48.27 21.14 18.82
CA ILE A 407 47.54 20.45 19.90
C ILE A 407 46.27 21.24 20.25
N ASP A 408 46.38 22.54 20.52
CA ASP A 408 45.25 23.42 20.86
C ASP A 408 44.21 23.45 19.75
N SER A 409 44.63 23.58 18.48
CA SER A 409 43.70 23.59 17.34
C SER A 409 43.00 22.25 17.13
N ASN A 410 43.68 21.13 17.39
CA ASN A 410 43.10 19.79 17.35
C ASN A 410 42.14 19.56 18.53
N GLU A 411 42.45 20.04 19.73
CA GLU A 411 41.54 19.98 20.87
C GLU A 411 40.28 20.82 20.61
N GLN A 412 40.44 22.07 20.15
CA GLN A 412 39.31 22.91 19.74
C GLN A 412 38.45 22.25 18.65
N ARG A 413 39.06 21.56 17.68
CA ARG A 413 38.31 20.78 16.67
C ARG A 413 37.54 19.62 17.30
N ARG A 414 38.13 18.86 18.22
CA ARG A 414 37.45 17.76 18.94
C ARG A 414 36.30 18.28 19.80
N VAL A 415 36.49 19.38 20.52
CA VAL A 415 35.44 20.03 21.32
C VAL A 415 34.31 20.52 20.41
N LYS A 416 34.63 21.21 19.32
CA LYS A 416 33.63 21.67 18.33
C LYS A 416 32.86 20.49 17.72
N SER A 417 33.53 19.42 17.29
CA SER A 417 32.87 18.20 16.76
C SER A 417 31.86 17.64 17.76
N LYS A 418 32.27 17.42 19.01
CA LYS A 418 31.37 16.94 20.08
C LYS A 418 30.19 17.88 20.33
N MET A 419 30.39 19.20 20.25
CA MET A 419 29.30 20.17 20.39
C MET A 419 28.34 20.13 19.19
N PHE A 420 28.83 19.93 17.97
CA PHE A 420 27.99 19.70 16.79
C PHE A 420 27.20 18.39 16.93
N GLU A 421 27.85 17.27 17.24
CA GLU A 421 27.21 15.97 17.47
C GLU A 421 26.10 16.05 18.54
N GLN A 422 26.34 16.76 19.64
CA GLN A 422 25.32 16.98 20.69
C GLN A 422 24.17 17.89 20.23
N ASN A 423 24.46 18.93 19.44
CA ASN A 423 23.44 19.84 18.92
C ASN A 423 22.58 19.14 17.85
N ASP A 424 23.20 18.34 16.98
CA ASP A 424 22.50 17.53 15.97
C ASP A 424 21.61 16.47 16.65
N ALA A 425 22.11 15.79 17.70
CA ALA A 425 21.31 14.88 18.50
C ALA A 425 20.13 15.58 19.20
N LYS A 426 20.32 16.79 19.74
CA LYS A 426 19.23 17.63 20.29
C LYS A 426 18.24 18.06 19.20
N PHE A 427 18.71 18.40 18.01
CA PHE A 427 17.89 18.81 16.87
C PHE A 427 17.03 17.65 16.35
N LEU A 428 17.62 16.47 16.18
CA LEU A 428 16.90 15.25 15.78
C LEU A 428 15.81 14.88 16.79
N LYS A 429 16.09 14.97 18.09
CA LYS A 429 15.06 14.77 19.14
C LYS A 429 13.95 15.82 19.08
N LYS A 430 14.29 17.11 18.94
CA LYS A 430 13.28 18.17 18.74
C LYS A 430 12.42 17.92 17.48
N LYS A 431 13.02 17.42 16.39
CA LYS A 431 12.31 17.09 15.14
C LYS A 431 11.33 15.95 15.36
N ALA A 432 11.79 14.81 15.91
CA ALA A 432 10.94 13.66 16.22
C ALA A 432 9.78 14.02 17.18
N LEU A 433 10.03 14.86 18.19
CA LEU A 433 9.00 15.40 19.07
C LEU A 433 7.95 16.25 18.33
N LYS A 434 8.38 17.15 17.42
CA LYS A 434 7.46 17.94 16.58
C LYS A 434 6.64 17.04 15.64
N GLU A 435 7.25 15.98 15.09
CA GLU A 435 6.59 15.02 14.19
C GLU A 435 5.56 14.15 14.94
N SER A 436 5.90 13.66 16.14
CA SER A 436 4.96 12.97 17.04
C SER A 436 3.77 13.88 17.43
N ILE A 437 4.06 15.14 17.80
CA ILE A 437 3.03 16.16 18.11
C ILE A 437 2.10 16.41 16.92
N LEU A 438 2.65 16.57 15.70
CA LEU A 438 1.87 16.76 14.48
C LEU A 438 0.96 15.55 14.22
N ALA A 439 1.51 14.34 14.31
CA ALA A 439 0.77 13.11 14.06
C ALA A 439 -0.34 12.86 15.10
N GLU A 440 -0.09 13.10 16.38
CA GLU A 440 -1.09 13.02 17.44
C GLU A 440 -2.22 14.04 17.25
N LYS A 441 -1.88 15.26 16.85
CA LYS A 441 -2.88 16.29 16.52
C LYS A 441 -3.75 15.88 15.32
N VAL A 442 -3.13 15.36 14.26
CA VAL A 442 -3.85 14.82 13.09
C VAL A 442 -4.72 13.61 13.46
N ARG A 443 -4.29 12.77 14.40
CA ARG A 443 -5.09 11.65 14.93
C ARG A 443 -6.35 12.15 15.64
N VAL A 444 -6.22 13.16 16.51
CA VAL A 444 -7.37 13.79 17.18
C VAL A 444 -8.30 14.48 16.17
N ASP A 445 -7.76 15.24 15.22
CA ASP A 445 -8.56 15.94 14.19
C ASP A 445 -9.24 14.98 13.20
N THR A 446 -8.64 13.81 12.90
CA THR A 446 -9.29 12.76 12.10
C THR A 446 -10.40 12.08 12.89
N LEU A 447 -10.18 11.71 14.15
CA LEU A 447 -11.22 11.17 15.03
C LEU A 447 -12.42 12.12 15.13
N GLN A 448 -12.20 13.40 15.43
CA GLN A 448 -13.27 14.39 15.49
C GLN A 448 -14.02 14.57 14.15
N ARG A 449 -13.30 14.54 13.01
CA ARG A 449 -13.93 14.60 11.68
C ARG A 449 -14.78 13.37 11.38
N LEU A 450 -14.36 12.18 11.79
CA LEU A 450 -15.11 10.93 11.59
C LEU A 450 -16.33 10.86 12.51
N GLN A 451 -16.19 11.27 13.78
CA GLN A 451 -17.32 11.43 14.71
C GLN A 451 -18.37 12.42 14.17
N LYS A 452 -17.94 13.59 13.67
CA LYS A 452 -18.83 14.58 13.02
C LYS A 452 -19.51 14.05 11.75
N ARG A 453 -18.96 13.03 11.10
CA ARG A 453 -19.57 12.34 9.94
C ARG A 453 -20.51 11.19 10.35
N GLY A 454 -20.70 10.94 11.65
CA GLY A 454 -21.54 9.86 12.14
C GLY A 454 -20.94 8.45 11.95
N VAL A 455 -19.61 8.33 11.86
CA VAL A 455 -18.95 7.02 11.84
C VAL A 455 -19.10 6.36 13.22
N PRO A 456 -19.64 5.13 13.32
CA PRO A 456 -19.78 4.42 14.58
C PRO A 456 -18.46 4.30 15.36
N GLU A 457 -18.52 4.47 16.68
CA GLU A 457 -17.34 4.46 17.56
C GLU A 457 -16.56 3.14 17.48
N GLU A 458 -17.23 2.03 17.17
CA GLU A 458 -16.61 0.71 17.00
C GLU A 458 -15.51 0.71 15.95
N TYR A 459 -15.72 1.41 14.83
CA TYR A 459 -14.74 1.56 13.74
C TYR A 459 -13.66 2.60 14.05
N LEU A 460 -13.83 3.39 15.11
CA LEU A 460 -12.85 4.37 15.56
C LEU A 460 -11.94 3.81 16.67
N ARG A 461 -12.22 2.61 17.21
CA ARG A 461 -11.44 2.00 18.31
C ARG A 461 -9.96 1.79 17.98
N GLU A 462 -9.62 1.45 16.74
CA GLU A 462 -8.22 1.25 16.34
C GLU A 462 -7.46 2.59 16.23
N LEU A 463 -8.11 3.61 15.67
CA LEU A 463 -7.55 4.95 15.54
C LEU A 463 -7.45 5.67 16.90
N SER A 464 -8.39 5.43 17.82
CA SER A 464 -8.37 6.01 19.18
C SER A 464 -7.33 5.34 20.09
N ARG A 465 -7.02 4.06 19.88
CA ARG A 465 -5.98 3.31 20.62
C ARG A 465 -4.57 3.38 20.02
N MET A 466 -4.41 3.97 18.84
CA MET A 466 -3.09 4.15 18.21
C MET A 466 -2.21 5.06 19.06
N HIS A 467 -1.10 4.52 19.55
CA HIS A 467 -0.03 5.27 20.23
C HIS A 467 0.99 5.80 19.21
N ILE A 468 1.54 6.99 19.47
CA ILE A 468 2.44 7.71 18.56
C ILE A 468 3.66 8.17 19.35
N ASP A 469 4.72 7.38 19.29
CA ASP A 469 6.00 7.61 19.95
C ASP A 469 6.99 8.37 19.06
N GLU A 470 8.04 8.95 19.65
CA GLU A 470 9.17 9.56 18.93
C GLU A 470 9.84 8.61 17.91
N SER A 471 9.74 7.29 18.11
CA SER A 471 10.28 6.27 17.19
C SER A 471 9.38 5.92 16.01
N ASN A 472 8.08 6.27 16.10
CA ASN A 472 7.03 5.80 15.20
C ASN A 472 6.30 6.97 14.47
N ALA A 473 6.79 8.20 14.67
CA ALA A 473 6.27 9.42 14.08
C ALA A 473 6.47 9.43 12.55
#